data_AF-A0A2T8HP59-F1
#
_entry.id   AF-A0A2T8HP59-F1
#
_cell.length_a   1.000
_cell.length_b   1.000
_cell.length_c   1.000
_cell.angle_alpha   90.00
_cell.angle_beta   90.00
_cell.angle_gamma   90.00
#
_symmetry.space_group_name_H-M   'P 1'
#
loop_
_entity.id
_entity.type
_entity.pdbx_description
1 polymer ?
#
loop_
_entity_poly.entity_id
_entity_poly.type
_entity_poly.pdbx_seq_one_letter_code
_entity_poly.pdbx_strand_id
1 'polypeptide(L)'
;MAKNNFTKPVRKAGQNPVIISTQMEKALARSMQIVSKVAQKETLRSEKTQREARQAFAETLDAWLEMAAENDPSVVEALFFEMACIATSTNRRRMLKHAQTPEGVSERVQDQLDHWAEQEEAAKAEAARIEADKAAAKNSADA
;
A
#
# COMPACT_ATOMS: atom_id res chain seq x y z
N MET A 1 30.59 -64.16 44.93
CA MET A 1 31.68 -63.70 44.04
C MET A 1 31.31 -64.13 42.62
N ALA A 2 31.34 -63.37 41.53
CA ALA A 2 31.60 -61.97 41.24
C ALA A 2 30.72 -61.57 40.03
N LYS A 3 30.34 -60.29 39.97
CA LYS A 3 29.49 -59.67 38.95
C LYS A 3 30.28 -59.56 37.63
N ASN A 4 29.69 -59.90 36.48
CA ASN A 4 30.19 -59.44 35.18
C ASN A 4 29.01 -58.96 34.31
N ASN A 5 28.67 -57.68 34.45
CA ASN A 5 27.74 -56.97 33.56
C ASN A 5 28.46 -56.68 32.24
N PHE A 6 28.13 -57.42 31.17
CA PHE A 6 28.63 -57.13 29.84
C PHE A 6 27.72 -56.11 29.15
N THR A 7 27.93 -54.81 29.40
CA THR A 7 27.29 -53.73 28.66
C THR A 7 28.09 -53.42 27.40
N LYS A 8 27.51 -53.69 26.23
CA LYS A 8 28.09 -53.26 24.94
C LYS A 8 28.12 -51.73 24.89
N PRO A 9 29.21 -51.08 24.45
CA PRO A 9 29.23 -49.63 24.29
C PRO A 9 28.35 -49.23 23.12
N VAL A 10 27.28 -48.48 23.39
CA VAL A 10 26.51 -47.78 22.35
C VAL A 10 27.43 -46.69 21.79
N ARG A 11 27.80 -46.80 20.51
CA ARG A 11 28.54 -45.74 19.82
C ARG A 11 27.69 -44.46 19.87
N LYS A 12 28.10 -43.45 20.64
CA LYS A 12 27.54 -42.10 20.53
C LYS A 12 27.81 -41.61 19.11
N ALA A 13 26.76 -41.23 18.39
CA ALA A 13 26.90 -40.48 17.16
C ALA A 13 27.67 -39.18 17.50
N GLY A 14 28.91 -39.08 17.01
CA GLY A 14 29.68 -37.86 17.14
C GLY A 14 28.93 -36.75 16.42
N GLN A 15 28.40 -35.78 17.16
CA GLN A 15 28.02 -34.50 16.58
C GLN A 15 29.32 -33.80 16.17
N ASN A 16 29.79 -34.06 14.95
CA ASN A 16 30.81 -33.22 14.36
C ASN A 16 30.14 -31.86 14.06
N PRO A 17 30.59 -30.75 14.67
CA PRO A 17 30.14 -29.44 14.22
C PRO A 17 30.55 -29.30 12.76
N VAL A 18 29.63 -28.86 11.90
CA VAL A 18 29.94 -28.53 10.51
C VAL A 18 30.90 -27.34 10.55
N ILE A 19 32.20 -27.61 10.45
CA ILE A 19 33.21 -26.56 10.32
C ILE A 19 33.10 -26.04 8.89
N ILE A 20 32.38 -24.93 8.71
CA ILE A 20 32.34 -24.23 7.42
C ILE A 20 33.75 -23.73 7.14
N SER A 21 34.39 -24.24 6.10
CA SER A 21 35.71 -23.74 5.70
C SER A 21 35.59 -22.29 5.23
N THR A 22 36.63 -21.50 5.43
CA THR A 22 36.69 -20.09 4.97
C THR A 22 36.45 -19.96 3.46
N GLN A 23 36.76 -21.01 2.68
CA GLN A 23 36.46 -21.08 1.26
C GLN A 23 34.96 -21.27 1.00
N MET A 24 34.28 -22.11 1.80
CA MET A 24 32.84 -22.32 1.70
C MET A 24 32.06 -21.08 2.17
N GLU A 25 32.55 -20.38 3.18
CA GLU A 25 32.01 -19.08 3.62
C GLU A 25 32.14 -18.01 2.52
N LYS A 26 33.29 -17.91 1.87
CA LYS A 26 33.49 -17.00 0.72
C LYS A 26 32.58 -17.37 -0.46
N ALA A 27 32.37 -18.67 -0.72
CA ALA A 27 31.46 -19.12 -1.76
C ALA A 27 30.00 -18.78 -1.42
N LEU A 28 29.59 -18.93 -0.16
CA LEU A 28 28.27 -18.56 0.34
C LEU A 28 28.03 -17.05 0.27
N ALA A 29 29.01 -16.23 0.66
CA ALA A 29 28.91 -14.78 0.55
C ALA A 29 28.73 -14.32 -0.90
N ARG A 30 29.45 -14.94 -1.85
CA ARG A 30 29.30 -14.65 -3.28
C ARG A 30 27.93 -15.08 -3.82
N SER A 31 27.42 -16.24 -3.42
CA SER A 31 26.10 -16.69 -3.86
C SER A 31 25.00 -15.77 -3.34
N MET A 32 25.08 -15.31 -2.09
CA MET A 32 24.16 -14.31 -1.52
C MET A 32 24.21 -12.99 -2.30
N GLN A 33 25.41 -12.51 -2.67
CA GLN A 33 25.55 -11.31 -3.51
C GLN A 33 24.92 -11.48 -4.90
N ILE A 34 25.05 -12.66 -5.52
CA ILE A 34 24.44 -12.95 -6.82
C ILE A 34 22.91 -12.96 -6.69
N VAL A 35 22.37 -13.64 -5.68
CA VAL A 35 20.92 -13.67 -5.41
C VAL A 35 20.38 -12.26 -5.20
N SER A 36 21.08 -11.43 -4.42
CA SER A 36 20.71 -10.03 -4.20
C SER A 36 20.68 -9.22 -5.50
N LYS A 37 21.71 -9.35 -6.36
CA LYS A 37 21.76 -8.68 -7.67
C LYS A 37 20.64 -9.13 -8.61
N VAL A 38 20.34 -10.43 -8.64
CA VAL A 38 19.24 -10.98 -9.45
C VAL A 38 17.90 -10.45 -8.94
N ALA A 39 17.67 -10.47 -7.62
CA ALA A 39 16.46 -9.92 -7.03
C ALA A 39 16.28 -8.44 -7.38
N GLN A 40 17.33 -7.62 -7.25
CA GLN A 40 17.29 -6.20 -7.62
C GLN A 40 17.01 -5.99 -9.12
N LYS A 41 17.57 -6.83 -9.99
CA LYS A 41 17.30 -6.75 -11.42
C LYS A 41 15.85 -7.08 -11.74
N GLU A 42 15.29 -8.11 -11.10
CA GLU A 42 13.90 -8.50 -11.28
C GLU A 42 12.93 -7.44 -10.71
N THR A 43 13.25 -6.80 -9.58
CA THR A 43 12.43 -5.68 -9.06
C THR A 43 12.42 -4.52 -10.03
N LEU A 44 13.59 -4.10 -10.55
CA LEU A 44 13.68 -3.01 -11.53
C LEU A 44 12.96 -3.36 -12.84
N ARG A 45 13.03 -4.62 -13.29
CA ARG A 45 12.32 -5.09 -14.47
C ARG A 45 10.81 -5.02 -14.26
N SER A 46 10.33 -5.51 -13.11
CA SER A 46 8.92 -5.43 -12.73
C SER A 46 8.43 -3.97 -12.65
N GLU A 47 9.21 -3.08 -12.03
CA GLU A 47 8.89 -1.65 -11.97
C GLU A 47 8.81 -1.02 -13.37
N LYS A 48 9.75 -1.36 -14.26
CA LYS A 48 9.71 -0.93 -15.67
C LYS A 48 8.42 -1.40 -16.34
N THR A 49 8.08 -2.68 -16.23
CA THR A 49 6.85 -3.24 -16.82
C THR A 49 5.60 -2.55 -16.27
N GLN A 50 5.53 -2.30 -14.97
CA GLN A 50 4.40 -1.59 -14.37
C GLN A 50 4.34 -0.13 -14.80
N ARG A 51 5.48 0.55 -14.98
CA ARG A 51 5.54 1.91 -15.53
C ARG A 51 5.03 1.95 -16.98
N GLU A 52 5.48 1.03 -17.82
CA GLU A 52 5.03 0.91 -19.20
C GLU A 52 3.52 0.60 -19.29
N ALA A 53 3.02 -0.28 -18.43
CA ALA A 53 1.59 -0.55 -18.34
C ALA A 53 0.79 0.70 -17.94
N ARG A 54 1.22 1.46 -16.92
CA ARG A 54 0.58 2.73 -16.52
C ARG A 54 0.56 3.75 -17.65
N GLN A 55 1.65 3.85 -18.40
CA GLN A 55 1.75 4.74 -19.55
C GLN A 55 0.76 4.35 -20.64
N ALA A 56 0.68 3.07 -20.99
CA ALA A 56 -0.28 2.57 -21.98
C ALA A 56 -1.74 2.82 -21.56
N PHE A 57 -2.05 2.69 -20.26
CA PHE A 57 -3.37 3.06 -19.73
C PHE A 57 -3.65 4.55 -19.86
N ALA A 58 -2.70 5.43 -19.54
CA ALA A 58 -2.87 6.87 -19.66
C ALA A 58 -3.10 7.30 -21.12
N GLU A 59 -2.29 6.78 -22.05
CA GLU A 59 -2.44 7.07 -23.49
C GLU A 59 -3.79 6.58 -24.04
N THR A 60 -4.24 5.40 -23.60
CA THR A 60 -5.56 4.89 -23.99
C THR A 60 -6.70 5.70 -23.38
N LEU A 61 -6.52 6.19 -22.15
CA LEU A 61 -7.53 7.00 -21.47
C LEU A 61 -7.77 8.33 -22.20
N ASP A 62 -6.72 8.99 -22.70
CA ASP A 62 -6.86 10.24 -23.46
C ASP A 62 -7.70 10.03 -24.73
N ALA A 63 -7.45 8.95 -25.47
CA ALA A 63 -8.24 8.58 -26.64
C ALA A 63 -9.69 8.22 -26.28
N TRP A 64 -9.90 7.54 -25.15
CA TRP A 64 -11.24 7.24 -24.66
C TRP A 64 -12.00 8.50 -24.24
N LEU A 65 -11.34 9.46 -23.60
CA LEU A 65 -11.96 10.72 -23.20
C LEU A 65 -12.43 11.54 -24.40
N GLU A 66 -11.65 11.55 -25.49
CA GLU A 66 -12.05 12.21 -26.75
C GLU A 66 -13.32 11.56 -27.33
N MET A 67 -13.31 10.23 -27.48
CA MET A 67 -14.46 9.48 -27.95
C MET A 67 -15.68 9.61 -27.02
N ALA A 68 -15.47 9.62 -25.70
CA ALA A 68 -16.54 9.77 -24.72
C ALA A 68 -17.15 11.18 -24.79
N ALA A 69 -16.33 12.22 -24.94
CA ALA A 69 -16.81 13.59 -25.09
C ALA A 69 -17.68 13.78 -26.34
N GLU A 70 -17.36 13.09 -27.44
CA GLU A 70 -18.16 13.14 -28.67
C GLU A 70 -19.52 12.46 -28.52
N ASN A 71 -19.59 11.35 -27.77
CA ASN A 71 -20.80 10.55 -27.65
C ASN A 71 -21.70 10.99 -26.49
N ASP A 72 -21.12 11.25 -25.32
CA ASP A 72 -21.81 11.67 -24.10
C ASP A 72 -20.87 12.48 -23.20
N PRO A 73 -20.88 13.83 -23.32
CA PRO A 73 -20.07 14.72 -22.47
C PRO A 73 -20.30 14.53 -20.97
N SER A 74 -21.48 14.08 -20.55
CA SER A 74 -21.81 13.92 -19.13
C SER A 74 -20.99 12.82 -18.46
N VAL A 75 -20.58 11.80 -19.23
CA VAL A 75 -19.71 10.72 -18.75
C VAL A 75 -18.31 11.25 -18.44
N VAL A 76 -17.80 12.17 -19.26
CA VAL A 76 -16.51 12.82 -19.03
C VAL A 76 -16.58 13.69 -17.78
N GLU A 77 -17.65 14.48 -17.63
CA GLU A 77 -17.88 15.29 -16.42
C GLU A 77 -17.92 14.43 -15.16
N ALA A 78 -18.72 13.35 -15.16
CA ALA A 78 -18.83 12.43 -14.05
C ALA A 78 -17.48 11.82 -13.69
N LEU A 79 -16.71 11.34 -14.68
CA LEU A 79 -15.40 10.77 -14.45
C LEU A 79 -14.44 11.77 -13.79
N PHE A 80 -14.34 13.00 -14.31
CA PHE A 80 -13.46 14.01 -13.72
C PHE A 80 -13.89 14.36 -12.30
N PHE A 81 -15.19 14.52 -12.05
CA PHE A 81 -15.72 14.82 -10.71
C PHE A 81 -15.39 13.70 -9.71
N GLU A 82 -15.77 12.46 -10.02
CA GLU A 82 -15.60 11.33 -9.10
C GLU A 82 -14.13 11.05 -8.79
N MET A 83 -13.29 11.03 -9.83
CA MET A 83 -11.86 10.77 -9.67
C MET A 83 -11.16 11.89 -8.91
N ALA A 84 -11.53 13.15 -9.16
CA ALA A 84 -11.00 14.28 -8.43
C ALA A 84 -11.39 14.21 -6.96
N CYS A 85 -12.64 13.86 -6.62
CA CYS A 85 -13.14 13.71 -5.25
C CYS A 85 -12.28 12.77 -4.39
N ILE A 86 -11.89 11.62 -4.94
CA ILE A 86 -11.09 10.60 -4.23
C ILE A 86 -9.58 10.81 -4.32
N ALA A 87 -9.10 11.66 -5.23
CA ALA A 87 -7.68 11.87 -5.44
C ALA A 87 -7.02 12.60 -4.27
N THR A 88 -5.72 12.38 -4.06
CA THR A 88 -4.92 13.24 -3.17
C THR A 88 -4.97 14.69 -3.65
N SER A 89 -4.81 15.67 -2.76
CA SER A 89 -4.84 17.10 -3.13
C SER A 89 -3.90 17.45 -4.30
N THR A 90 -2.70 16.84 -4.31
CA THR A 90 -1.72 17.04 -5.38
C THR A 90 -2.19 16.44 -6.71
N ASN A 91 -2.73 15.22 -6.70
CA ASN A 91 -3.21 14.57 -7.92
C ASN A 91 -4.47 15.25 -8.45
N ARG A 92 -5.42 15.59 -7.57
CA ARG A 92 -6.61 16.38 -7.91
C ARG A 92 -6.25 17.68 -8.65
N ARG A 93 -5.32 18.47 -8.09
CA ARG A 93 -4.84 19.70 -8.73
C ARG A 93 -4.19 19.48 -10.09
N ARG A 94 -3.56 18.32 -10.32
CA ARG A 94 -2.99 17.97 -11.63
C ARG A 94 -4.05 17.50 -12.61
N MET A 95 -5.00 16.70 -12.14
CA MET A 95 -6.11 16.17 -12.94
C MET A 95 -7.03 17.28 -13.43
N LEU A 96 -7.40 18.24 -12.57
CA LEU A 96 -8.28 19.36 -12.95
C LEU A 96 -7.61 20.39 -13.88
N LYS A 97 -6.33 20.20 -14.22
CA LYS A 97 -5.63 20.98 -15.26
C LYS A 97 -5.64 20.27 -16.62
N HIS A 98 -6.28 19.11 -16.72
CA HIS A 98 -6.35 18.36 -17.96
C HIS A 98 -7.12 19.17 -19.01
N ALA A 99 -6.68 19.11 -20.27
CA ALA A 99 -7.28 19.90 -21.35
C ALA A 99 -8.76 19.55 -21.60
N GLN A 100 -9.16 18.32 -21.27
CA GLN A 100 -10.53 17.83 -21.40
C GLN A 100 -11.36 17.91 -20.11
N THR A 101 -10.88 18.60 -19.07
CA THR A 101 -11.69 18.81 -17.85
C THR A 101 -12.87 19.73 -18.18
N PRO A 102 -14.12 19.29 -17.95
CA PRO A 102 -15.29 20.12 -18.20
C PRO A 102 -15.38 21.32 -17.26
N GLU A 103 -16.01 22.39 -17.74
CA GLU A 103 -16.26 23.61 -16.96
C GLU A 103 -17.17 23.30 -15.77
N GLY A 104 -16.95 23.96 -14.62
CA GLY A 104 -17.75 23.75 -13.41
C GLY A 104 -17.35 22.55 -12.54
N VAL A 105 -16.56 21.60 -13.08
CA VAL A 105 -16.16 20.40 -12.32
C VAL A 105 -15.25 20.78 -11.15
N SER A 106 -14.36 21.75 -11.33
CA SER A 106 -13.44 22.16 -10.27
C SER A 106 -14.16 22.74 -9.06
N GLU A 107 -15.14 23.60 -9.30
CA GLU A 107 -16.00 24.20 -8.29
C GLU A 107 -16.81 23.11 -7.57
N ARG A 108 -17.47 22.24 -8.36
CA ARG A 108 -18.28 21.15 -7.82
C ARG A 108 -17.48 20.18 -6.96
N VAL A 109 -16.24 19.87 -7.34
CA VAL A 109 -15.33 19.04 -6.53
C VAL A 109 -14.98 19.72 -5.22
N GLN A 110 -14.74 21.03 -5.24
CA GLN A 110 -14.41 21.80 -4.03
C GLN A 110 -15.60 21.82 -3.06
N ASP A 111 -16.80 22.11 -3.56
CA ASP A 111 -18.03 22.10 -2.75
C ASP A 111 -18.25 20.73 -2.08
N GLN A 112 -18.02 19.64 -2.82
CA GLN A 112 -18.16 18.28 -2.30
C GLN A 112 -17.16 17.97 -1.18
N LEU A 113 -15.92 18.45 -1.32
CA LEU A 113 -14.88 18.29 -0.31
C LEU A 113 -15.19 19.07 0.96
N ASP A 114 -15.61 20.31 0.80
CA ASP A 114 -15.96 21.18 1.93
C ASP A 114 -17.15 20.58 2.69
N HIS A 115 -18.15 20.08 1.96
CA HIS A 115 -19.27 19.36 2.56
C HIS A 115 -18.84 18.12 3.36
N TRP A 116 -17.89 17.32 2.86
CA TRP A 116 -17.38 16.17 3.61
C TRP A 116 -16.55 16.57 4.83
N ALA A 117 -15.76 17.65 4.73
CA ALA A 117 -15.00 18.17 5.85
C ALA A 117 -15.94 18.65 6.97
N GLU A 118 -17.03 19.35 6.63
CA GLU A 118 -18.06 19.76 7.58
C GLU A 118 -18.72 18.56 8.28
N GLN A 119 -19.05 17.51 7.52
CA GLN A 119 -19.61 16.27 8.10
C GLN A 119 -18.63 15.58 9.05
N GLU A 120 -17.34 15.53 8.69
CA GLU A 120 -16.31 14.91 9.53
C GLU A 120 -16.13 15.69 10.84
N GLU A 121 -16.10 17.01 10.79
CA GLU A 121 -16.00 17.85 11.98
C GLU A 121 -17.25 17.74 12.87
N ALA A 122 -18.45 17.70 12.27
CA ALA A 122 -19.69 17.47 13.01
C ALA A 122 -19.69 16.09 13.71
N ALA A 123 -19.24 15.04 13.02
CA ALA A 123 -19.14 13.70 13.58
C ALA A 123 -18.13 13.63 14.73
N LYS A 124 -16.98 14.30 14.61
CA LYS A 124 -15.98 14.41 15.70
C LYS A 124 -16.55 15.15 16.91
N ALA A 125 -17.25 16.26 16.69
CA ALA A 125 -17.86 17.04 17.76
C ALA A 125 -18.91 16.22 18.52
N GLU A 126 -19.77 15.48 17.80
CA GLU A 126 -20.77 14.63 18.43
C GLU A 126 -20.14 13.45 19.18
N ALA A 127 -19.12 12.80 18.60
CA ALA A 127 -18.38 11.75 19.30
C ALA A 127 -17.72 12.26 20.60
N ALA A 128 -17.14 13.46 20.57
CA ALA A 128 -16.57 14.09 21.75
C ALA A 128 -17.63 14.41 22.82
N ARG A 129 -18.83 14.85 22.43
CA ARG A 129 -19.96 15.08 23.35
C ARG A 129 -20.41 13.78 24.00
N ILE A 130 -20.61 12.72 23.22
CA ILE A 130 -21.01 11.39 23.72
C ILE A 130 -19.98 10.87 24.73
N GLU A 131 -18.69 11.01 24.44
CA GLU A 131 -17.63 10.56 25.37
C GLU A 131 -17.57 11.41 26.65
N ALA A 132 -17.79 12.74 26.55
CA ALA A 132 -17.90 13.61 27.72
C ALA A 132 -19.09 13.23 28.61
N ASP A 133 -20.26 12.95 28.02
CA ASP A 133 -21.47 12.56 28.73
C ASP A 133 -21.30 11.20 29.43
N LYS A 134 -20.65 10.23 28.76
CA LYS A 134 -20.30 8.94 29.39
C LYS A 134 -19.32 9.11 30.56
N ALA A 135 -18.31 9.97 30.41
CA ALA A 135 -17.34 10.23 31.47
C ALA A 135 -18.00 10.90 32.68
N ALA A 136 -18.92 11.85 32.45
CA ALA A 136 -19.69 12.48 33.51
C ALA A 136 -20.61 11.47 34.23
N ALA A 137 -21.33 10.63 33.49
CA ALA A 137 -22.20 9.60 34.05
C ALA A 137 -21.45 8.57 34.90
N LYS A 138 -20.23 8.20 34.47
CA LYS A 138 -19.36 7.29 35.23
C LYS A 138 -18.87 7.92 36.55
N ASN A 139 -18.43 9.18 36.50
CA ASN A 139 -17.98 9.89 37.70
C ASN A 139 -19.10 10.14 38.72
N SER A 140 -20.37 10.25 38.27
CA SER A 140 -21.52 10.34 39.16
C SER A 140 -21.99 8.99 39.74
N ALA A 141 -21.57 7.86 39.17
CA ALA A 141 -21.93 6.53 39.65
C ALA A 141 -20.92 5.95 40.66
N ASP A 142 -19.69 6.46 40.66
CA ASP A 142 -18.62 6.08 41.60
C ASP A 142 -18.54 6.99 42.86
N ALA A 143 -19.45 7.98 42.99
CA ALA A 143 -19.57 8.91 44.12
C ALA A 143 -20.80 8.61 44.99
#